data_AF-A0A495YXZ0-F1
#
_entry.id   AF-A0A495YXZ0-F1
#
_cell.length_a   1.000
_cell.length_b   1.000
_cell.length_c   1.000
_cell.angle_alpha   90.00
_cell.angle_beta   90.00
_cell.angle_gamma   90.00
#
_symmetry.space_group_name_H-M   'P 1'
#
loop_
_entity.id
_entity.type
_entity.pdbx_description
1 polymer ?
#
loop_
_entity_poly.entity_id
_entity_poly.type
_entity_poly.pdbx_seq_one_letter_code
_entity_poly.pdbx_strand_id
1 'polypeptide(L)'
;MNRLDFTHVVFLIGMIGFCLITANPCIAQGETGTLSGTVVDKNGEPIPDFTINLSPAFQISKTDEKGAFTFTNVPAGQVQIAIPVQQPKQNENEASDKFLTESFKPDYEIVTIKIGDITIFQDGHPAFGGVKFGIKSGSKIENVVVTVQPRMRIRARVVFKDGKPLANTRISREIVHIDVDNKGSGSSSGGSVTNSEGYFVHYIQKNEVPANFTVTVKYKGFSAESKKILIEEGTRYDDLVLTLDIKGPANKTPIKPPFETAVEPFIKPKPRTSPRESLPNLLRKLTKTPKQAAKPNANQPILSQPSNTMRHPMDRSSWVVNPANGHAYKKIRCRSLDDAHKRAKAEGAYLVAINDEAEQKWLSGVFGNRLYWIGLSDTETEGQWVWQNGEPLTYKNWGLKQRFPRSPLSEEEKDGVVMTFIDSTWHAVGPGDLFWRLTRQAIIEKGE
;
A
#
# COMPACT_ATOMS: atom_id res chain seq x y z
N MET A 1 -13.67 -39.42 74.82
CA MET A 1 -12.94 -38.92 73.65
C MET A 1 -13.75 -39.28 72.41
N ASN A 2 -14.47 -38.29 71.88
CA ASN A 2 -15.49 -38.48 70.86
C ASN A 2 -14.86 -38.81 69.50
N ARG A 3 -15.37 -39.88 68.89
CA ARG A 3 -15.13 -40.24 67.50
C ARG A 3 -15.65 -39.11 66.61
N LEU A 4 -14.75 -38.41 65.93
CA LEU A 4 -15.15 -37.53 64.83
C LEU A 4 -15.53 -38.40 63.64
N ASP A 5 -16.77 -38.20 63.19
CA ASP A 5 -17.45 -38.97 62.16
C ASP A 5 -16.83 -38.72 60.78
N PHE A 6 -16.12 -39.74 60.26
CA PHE A 6 -15.43 -39.74 58.97
C PHE A 6 -16.38 -39.52 57.79
N THR A 7 -17.69 -39.70 58.03
CA THR A 7 -18.76 -39.60 57.04
C THR A 7 -19.01 -38.17 56.55
N HIS A 8 -18.69 -37.14 57.34
CA HIS A 8 -18.89 -35.74 56.93
C HIS A 8 -17.70 -35.11 56.20
N VAL A 9 -16.49 -35.64 56.36
CA VAL A 9 -15.29 -35.15 55.66
C VAL A 9 -15.30 -35.57 54.18
N VAL A 10 -15.80 -36.77 53.88
CA VAL A 10 -15.92 -37.25 52.49
C VAL A 10 -17.00 -36.51 51.71
N PHE A 11 -18.08 -36.06 52.37
CA PHE A 11 -19.13 -35.27 51.73
C PHE A 11 -18.71 -33.82 51.42
N LEU A 12 -17.84 -33.22 52.26
CA LEU A 12 -17.34 -31.86 52.02
C LEU A 12 -16.31 -31.80 50.87
N ILE A 13 -15.52 -32.85 50.69
CA ILE A 13 -14.56 -32.96 49.57
C ILE A 13 -15.28 -33.28 48.25
N GLY A 14 -16.40 -34.00 48.29
CA GLY A 14 -17.25 -34.26 47.12
C GLY A 14 -17.99 -33.02 46.59
N MET A 15 -18.39 -32.08 47.46
CA MET A 15 -19.06 -30.84 47.06
C MET A 15 -18.11 -29.75 46.52
N ILE A 16 -16.84 -29.75 46.92
CA ILE A 16 -15.84 -28.83 46.38
C ILE A 16 -15.32 -29.32 45.02
N GLY A 17 -15.39 -30.63 44.75
CA GLY A 17 -15.07 -31.23 43.45
C GLY A 17 -16.16 -31.05 42.37
N PHE A 18 -17.37 -30.62 42.72
CA PHE A 18 -18.48 -30.46 41.77
C PHE A 18 -18.75 -29.00 41.36
N CYS A 19 -17.98 -28.03 41.85
CA CYS A 19 -18.07 -26.61 41.47
C CYS A 19 -16.84 -26.11 40.69
N LEU A 20 -16.14 -27.00 39.98
CA LEU A 20 -15.10 -26.66 39.01
C LEU A 20 -15.37 -27.29 37.64
N ILE A 21 -16.65 -27.33 37.23
CA ILE A 21 -16.95 -27.21 35.79
C ILE A 21 -16.78 -25.73 35.51
N THR A 22 -15.55 -25.33 35.21
CA THR A 22 -15.29 -24.05 34.59
C THR A 22 -16.22 -23.97 33.39
N ALA A 23 -17.16 -23.01 33.43
CA ALA A 23 -17.63 -22.39 32.22
C ALA A 23 -16.37 -21.87 31.53
N ASN A 24 -15.75 -22.71 30.71
CA ASN A 24 -15.00 -22.20 29.59
C ASN A 24 -15.97 -21.20 28.97
N PRO A 25 -15.61 -19.92 28.80
CA PRO A 25 -16.35 -19.12 27.87
C PRO A 25 -16.26 -19.92 26.58
N CYS A 26 -17.35 -20.60 26.23
CA CYS A 26 -17.61 -20.97 24.87
C CYS A 26 -17.56 -19.63 24.19
N ILE A 27 -16.40 -19.32 23.60
CA ILE A 27 -16.33 -18.31 22.58
C ILE A 27 -17.39 -18.80 21.62
N ALA A 28 -18.55 -18.15 21.64
CA ALA A 28 -19.58 -18.37 20.66
C ALA A 28 -18.85 -18.18 19.33
N GLN A 29 -18.50 -19.29 18.69
CA GLN A 29 -17.74 -19.28 17.45
C GLN A 29 -18.77 -18.76 16.46
N GLY A 30 -18.78 -17.43 16.28
CA GLY A 30 -19.80 -16.74 15.49
C GLY A 30 -19.94 -17.48 14.17
N GLU A 31 -21.19 -17.76 13.76
CA GLU A 31 -21.48 -18.64 12.62
C GLU A 31 -20.60 -18.26 11.43
N THR A 32 -19.66 -19.13 11.09
CA THR A 32 -18.75 -18.90 9.99
C THR A 32 -19.42 -19.35 8.69
N GLY A 33 -19.13 -18.63 7.61
CA GLY A 33 -19.67 -18.94 6.28
C GLY A 33 -18.79 -19.90 5.48
N THR A 34 -19.29 -20.27 4.31
CA THR A 34 -18.54 -20.97 3.26
C THR A 34 -18.62 -20.19 1.95
N LEU A 35 -17.54 -20.22 1.18
CA LEU A 35 -17.46 -19.60 -0.14
C LEU A 35 -16.83 -20.60 -1.11
N SER A 36 -17.56 -21.03 -2.12
CA SER A 36 -17.08 -21.97 -3.14
C SER A 36 -17.40 -21.51 -4.55
N GLY A 37 -16.60 -21.96 -5.50
CA GLY A 37 -16.71 -21.50 -6.87
C GLY A 37 -15.72 -22.16 -7.80
N THR A 38 -15.59 -21.60 -9.00
CA THR A 38 -14.65 -22.03 -10.03
C THR A 38 -13.83 -20.84 -10.53
N VAL A 39 -12.56 -21.08 -10.85
CA VAL A 39 -11.71 -20.15 -11.60
C VAL A 39 -11.71 -20.59 -13.06
N VAL A 40 -12.03 -19.65 -13.95
CA VAL A 40 -12.11 -19.88 -15.39
C VAL A 40 -11.31 -18.83 -16.16
N ASP A 41 -10.92 -19.16 -17.38
CA ASP A 41 -10.35 -18.21 -18.34
C ASP A 41 -11.45 -17.34 -18.98
N LYS A 42 -11.07 -16.44 -19.90
CA LYS A 42 -12.02 -15.56 -20.62
C LYS A 42 -13.02 -16.30 -21.52
N ASN A 43 -12.74 -17.56 -21.87
CA ASN A 43 -13.62 -18.41 -22.68
C ASN A 43 -14.54 -19.27 -21.81
N GLY A 44 -14.36 -19.23 -20.49
CA GLY A 44 -15.11 -20.03 -19.52
C GLY A 44 -14.50 -21.41 -19.26
N GLU A 45 -13.29 -21.68 -19.73
CA GLU A 45 -12.59 -22.94 -19.48
C GLU A 45 -12.00 -22.96 -18.06
N PRO A 46 -12.17 -24.04 -17.29
CA PRO A 46 -11.65 -24.14 -15.93
C PRO A 46 -10.12 -24.14 -15.91
N ILE A 47 -9.53 -23.43 -14.94
CA ILE A 47 -8.08 -23.36 -14.77
C ILE A 47 -7.66 -24.21 -13.56
N PRO A 48 -7.02 -25.37 -13.76
CA PRO A 48 -6.54 -26.21 -12.67
C PRO A 48 -5.27 -25.63 -12.02
N ASP A 49 -4.98 -26.06 -10.79
CA ASP A 49 -3.78 -25.69 -10.05
C ASP A 49 -3.59 -24.17 -9.83
N PHE A 50 -4.66 -23.40 -9.98
CA PHE A 50 -4.67 -21.96 -9.82
C PHE A 50 -4.83 -21.59 -8.34
N THR A 51 -3.94 -20.73 -7.84
CA THR A 51 -4.01 -20.28 -6.46
C THR A 51 -4.83 -19.01 -6.34
N ILE A 52 -5.82 -19.03 -5.45
CA ILE A 52 -6.69 -17.89 -5.12
C ILE A 52 -6.70 -17.68 -3.61
N ASN A 53 -6.82 -16.43 -3.15
CA ASN A 53 -6.86 -16.13 -1.73
C ASN A 53 -8.06 -15.26 -1.34
N LEU A 54 -8.49 -15.43 -0.10
CA LEU A 54 -9.56 -14.65 0.52
C LEU A 54 -8.97 -13.77 1.63
N SER A 55 -9.00 -12.45 1.44
CA SER A 55 -8.56 -11.44 2.42
C SER A 55 -9.77 -10.83 3.14
N PRO A 56 -9.69 -10.41 4.41
CA PRO A 56 -8.57 -10.57 5.35
C PRO A 56 -8.55 -11.92 6.05
N ALA A 57 -9.27 -12.93 5.55
CA ALA A 57 -9.26 -14.27 6.14
C ALA A 57 -7.90 -14.99 5.95
N PHE A 58 -7.03 -14.48 5.08
CA PHE A 58 -5.73 -15.06 4.64
C PHE A 58 -5.84 -16.54 4.25
N GLN A 59 -7.02 -16.97 3.83
CA GLN A 59 -7.22 -18.31 3.36
C GLN A 59 -6.71 -18.41 1.93
N ILE A 60 -6.02 -19.49 1.62
CA ILE A 60 -5.53 -19.80 0.28
C ILE A 60 -6.21 -21.08 -0.15
N SER A 61 -6.72 -21.09 -1.37
CA SER A 61 -7.29 -22.28 -2.01
C SER A 61 -6.58 -22.47 -3.34
N LYS A 62 -6.27 -23.72 -3.67
CA LYS A 62 -5.73 -24.10 -4.98
C LYS A 62 -6.82 -24.85 -5.72
N THR A 63 -7.04 -24.52 -6.99
CA THR A 63 -8.12 -25.12 -7.75
C THR A 63 -7.81 -26.56 -8.14
N ASP A 64 -8.86 -27.39 -8.19
CA ASP A 64 -8.80 -28.76 -8.70
C ASP A 64 -8.84 -28.82 -10.25
N GLU A 65 -8.91 -30.02 -10.81
CA GLU A 65 -9.00 -30.24 -12.27
C GLU A 65 -10.18 -29.54 -12.95
N LYS A 66 -11.24 -29.23 -12.20
CA LYS A 66 -12.43 -28.52 -12.68
C LYS A 66 -12.36 -27.03 -12.38
N GLY A 67 -11.20 -26.53 -11.97
CA GLY A 67 -11.02 -25.14 -11.57
C GLY A 67 -11.72 -24.80 -10.24
N ALA A 68 -12.21 -25.79 -9.48
CA ALA A 68 -13.02 -25.53 -8.30
C ALA A 68 -12.17 -25.13 -7.08
N PHE A 69 -12.64 -24.14 -6.33
CA PHE A 69 -12.03 -23.70 -5.07
C PHE A 69 -13.07 -23.71 -3.95
N THR A 70 -12.60 -23.78 -2.70
CA THR A 70 -13.45 -23.65 -1.51
C THR A 70 -12.70 -22.96 -0.38
N PHE A 71 -13.41 -22.06 0.29
CA PHE A 71 -13.03 -21.43 1.55
C PHE A 71 -14.06 -21.79 2.61
N THR A 72 -13.57 -22.27 3.75
CA THR A 72 -14.36 -22.63 4.93
C THR A 72 -14.05 -21.70 6.08
N ASN A 73 -14.93 -21.58 7.06
CA ASN A 73 -14.72 -20.68 8.19
C ASN A 73 -14.55 -19.21 7.76
N VAL A 74 -15.34 -18.77 6.78
CA VAL A 74 -15.28 -17.40 6.27
C VAL A 74 -15.94 -16.46 7.29
N PRO A 75 -15.23 -15.47 7.84
CA PRO A 75 -15.79 -14.57 8.83
C PRO A 75 -16.86 -13.66 8.20
N ALA A 76 -17.85 -13.26 9.00
CA ALA A 76 -18.77 -12.21 8.61
C ALA A 76 -18.02 -10.88 8.40
N GLY A 77 -18.46 -10.08 7.44
CA GLY A 77 -17.87 -8.79 7.12
C GLY A 77 -17.38 -8.69 5.68
N GLN A 78 -16.54 -7.70 5.43
CA GLN A 78 -16.00 -7.45 4.10
C GLN A 78 -14.87 -8.43 3.79
N VAL A 79 -15.01 -9.17 2.69
CA VAL A 79 -13.97 -10.04 2.15
C VAL A 79 -13.55 -9.59 0.76
N GLN A 80 -12.39 -10.06 0.33
CA GLN A 80 -11.84 -9.82 -0.99
C GLN A 80 -11.28 -11.12 -1.55
N ILE A 81 -11.78 -11.52 -2.72
CA ILE A 81 -11.15 -12.56 -3.52
C ILE A 81 -10.02 -11.92 -4.33
N ALA A 82 -8.81 -12.45 -4.22
CA ALA A 82 -7.63 -11.95 -4.90
C ALA A 82 -6.75 -13.09 -5.43
N ILE A 83 -5.74 -12.74 -6.22
CA ILE A 83 -4.69 -13.67 -6.66
C ILE A 83 -3.46 -13.38 -5.80
N PRO A 84 -2.90 -14.38 -5.10
CA PRO A 84 -1.77 -14.16 -4.22
C PRO A 84 -0.55 -13.70 -5.00
N VAL A 85 0.21 -12.80 -4.39
CA VAL A 85 1.49 -12.34 -4.94
C VAL A 85 2.54 -13.39 -4.69
N GLN A 86 3.31 -13.72 -5.73
CA GLN A 86 4.51 -14.55 -5.58
C GLN A 86 5.56 -13.76 -4.79
N GLN A 87 5.76 -14.11 -3.52
CA GLN A 87 6.90 -13.60 -2.77
C GLN A 87 8.16 -14.35 -3.23
N PRO A 88 9.27 -13.66 -3.56
CA PRO A 88 10.53 -14.35 -3.73
C PRO A 88 10.91 -15.01 -2.40
N LYS A 89 11.39 -16.26 -2.47
CA LYS A 89 12.02 -16.92 -1.33
C LYS A 89 13.19 -16.04 -0.88
N GLN A 90 13.10 -15.45 0.31
CA GLN A 90 14.17 -14.63 0.85
C GLN A 90 15.37 -15.53 1.14
N ASN A 91 16.48 -15.29 0.44
CA ASN A 91 17.78 -15.53 1.05
C ASN A 91 18.05 -14.31 1.94
N GLU A 92 18.24 -14.57 3.23
CA GLU A 92 18.70 -13.59 4.20
C GLU A 92 19.99 -12.95 3.68
N ASN A 93 20.11 -11.63 3.82
CA ASN A 93 21.24 -10.79 3.38
C ASN A 93 21.15 -10.25 1.95
N GLU A 94 20.21 -9.33 1.70
CA GLU A 94 20.50 -8.17 0.85
C GLU A 94 19.48 -7.07 1.16
N ALA A 95 19.89 -6.16 2.04
CA ALA A 95 19.08 -5.04 2.49
C ALA A 95 18.84 -4.04 1.36
N SER A 96 17.63 -3.47 1.42
CA SER A 96 17.23 -2.18 0.87
C SER A 96 17.54 -1.95 -0.60
N ASP A 97 16.52 -2.03 -1.46
CA ASP A 97 16.46 -1.01 -2.50
C ASP A 97 15.12 -0.79 -3.21
N LYS A 98 15.05 0.35 -3.87
CA LYS A 98 13.88 1.13 -4.29
C LYS A 98 12.90 0.52 -5.32
N PHE A 99 12.76 -0.79 -5.49
CA PHE A 99 12.25 -1.36 -6.77
C PHE A 99 11.08 -2.35 -6.73
N LEU A 100 10.09 -2.09 -5.89
CA LEU A 100 9.07 -3.09 -5.55
C LEU A 100 7.66 -2.81 -6.08
N THR A 101 7.50 -2.34 -7.32
CA THR A 101 6.14 -2.16 -7.89
C THR A 101 5.78 -3.11 -9.04
N GLU A 102 6.76 -3.79 -9.66
CA GLU A 102 6.50 -4.72 -10.77
C GLU A 102 6.69 -6.19 -10.38
N SER A 103 7.71 -6.53 -9.60
CA SER A 103 7.99 -7.92 -9.17
C SER A 103 6.96 -8.51 -8.19
N PHE A 104 5.98 -7.72 -7.74
CA PHE A 104 4.93 -8.13 -6.81
C PHE A 104 3.54 -8.22 -7.45
N LYS A 105 3.43 -8.16 -8.78
CA LYS A 105 2.14 -8.39 -9.44
C LYS A 105 1.99 -9.87 -9.76
N PRO A 106 0.81 -10.47 -9.52
CA PRO A 106 0.55 -11.83 -9.95
C PRO A 106 0.53 -11.90 -11.48
N ASP A 107 0.93 -13.03 -12.05
CA ASP A 107 0.93 -13.25 -13.49
C ASP A 107 -0.47 -13.05 -14.09
N TYR A 108 -1.52 -13.39 -13.36
CA TYR A 108 -2.90 -13.24 -13.77
C TYR A 108 -3.57 -12.05 -13.11
N GLU A 109 -4.67 -11.60 -13.70
CA GLU A 109 -5.59 -10.65 -13.10
C GLU A 109 -7.02 -11.14 -13.16
N ILE A 110 -7.82 -10.71 -12.19
CA ILE A 110 -9.26 -10.98 -12.16
C ILE A 110 -9.93 -9.98 -13.10
N VAL A 111 -10.71 -10.48 -14.05
CA VAL A 111 -11.51 -9.69 -14.99
C VAL A 111 -12.91 -9.46 -14.41
N THR A 112 -13.57 -10.55 -14.02
CA THR A 112 -14.90 -10.52 -13.41
C THR A 112 -15.03 -11.51 -12.28
N ILE A 113 -15.91 -11.19 -11.33
CA ILE A 113 -16.44 -12.16 -10.37
C ILE A 113 -17.96 -12.18 -10.51
N LYS A 114 -18.51 -13.36 -10.78
CA LYS A 114 -19.96 -13.61 -10.83
C LYS A 114 -20.41 -14.33 -9.58
N ILE A 115 -21.45 -13.81 -8.93
CA ILE A 115 -22.09 -14.38 -7.75
C ILE A 115 -23.60 -14.39 -8.01
N GLY A 116 -24.15 -15.57 -8.30
CA GLY A 116 -25.53 -15.69 -8.79
C GLY A 116 -25.74 -14.89 -10.08
N ASP A 117 -26.71 -13.98 -10.08
CA ASP A 117 -27.02 -13.10 -11.23
C ASP A 117 -26.15 -11.83 -11.28
N ILE A 118 -25.36 -11.57 -10.25
CA ILE A 118 -24.54 -10.36 -10.16
C ILE A 118 -23.18 -10.64 -10.79
N THR A 119 -22.78 -9.82 -11.76
CA THR A 119 -21.44 -9.82 -12.34
C THR A 119 -20.73 -8.52 -11.96
N ILE A 120 -19.58 -8.64 -11.32
CA ILE A 120 -18.77 -7.51 -10.88
C ILE A 120 -17.53 -7.43 -11.76
N PHE A 121 -17.36 -6.30 -12.43
CA PHE A 121 -16.19 -5.98 -13.25
C PHE A 121 -15.13 -5.28 -12.40
N GLN A 122 -13.87 -5.65 -12.59
CA GLN A 122 -12.77 -4.97 -11.90
C GLN A 122 -12.22 -3.83 -12.76
N ASP A 123 -12.65 -2.60 -12.49
CA ASP A 123 -12.09 -1.40 -13.13
C ASP A 123 -10.80 -0.95 -12.42
N GLY A 124 -9.66 -1.16 -13.09
CA GLY A 124 -8.36 -0.69 -12.65
C GLY A 124 -7.59 -1.65 -11.74
N HIS A 125 -6.28 -1.38 -11.64
CA HIS A 125 -5.29 -2.28 -11.05
C HIS A 125 -4.91 -1.85 -9.62
N PRO A 126 -5.63 -2.24 -8.54
CA PRO A 126 -5.03 -2.20 -7.22
C PRO A 126 -3.82 -3.15 -7.21
N ALA A 127 -2.77 -2.79 -6.47
CA ALA A 127 -1.48 -3.51 -6.47
C ALA A 127 -1.60 -5.03 -6.17
N PHE A 128 -2.71 -5.47 -5.58
CA PHE A 128 -2.96 -6.84 -5.16
C PHE A 128 -4.21 -7.49 -5.77
N GLY A 129 -4.92 -6.82 -6.70
CA GLY A 129 -6.11 -7.35 -7.40
C GLY A 129 -7.29 -7.69 -6.47
N GLY A 130 -8.51 -7.74 -7.01
CA GLY A 130 -9.63 -8.38 -6.32
C GLY A 130 -10.87 -7.51 -6.09
N VAL A 131 -12.01 -8.19 -6.02
CA VAL A 131 -13.33 -7.61 -5.78
C VAL A 131 -13.66 -7.73 -4.29
N LYS A 132 -14.07 -6.62 -3.67
CA LYS A 132 -14.53 -6.60 -2.28
C LYS A 132 -16.04 -6.73 -2.20
N PHE A 133 -16.54 -7.61 -1.34
CA PHE A 133 -17.97 -7.76 -1.07
C PHE A 133 -18.21 -8.19 0.39
N GLY A 134 -19.42 -7.97 0.88
CA GLY A 134 -19.80 -8.32 2.25
C GLY A 134 -20.40 -9.72 2.35
N ILE A 135 -20.04 -10.47 3.39
CA ILE A 135 -20.62 -11.77 3.75
C ILE A 135 -21.31 -11.64 5.10
N LYS A 136 -22.56 -12.10 5.20
CA LYS A 136 -23.30 -12.18 6.48
C LYS A 136 -22.87 -13.43 7.24
N SER A 137 -22.95 -13.42 8.58
CA SER A 137 -22.66 -14.61 9.39
C SER A 137 -23.47 -15.82 8.91
N GLY A 138 -22.84 -17.00 8.91
CA GLY A 138 -23.47 -18.27 8.50
C GLY A 138 -23.80 -18.40 7.00
N SER A 139 -23.45 -17.41 6.17
CA SER A 139 -23.78 -17.46 4.74
C SER A 139 -23.05 -18.59 4.02
N LYS A 140 -23.78 -19.32 3.17
CA LYS A 140 -23.21 -20.24 2.18
C LYS A 140 -23.29 -19.59 0.81
N ILE A 141 -22.13 -19.21 0.27
CA ILE A 141 -22.02 -18.64 -1.07
C ILE A 141 -21.42 -19.70 -1.97
N GLU A 142 -22.19 -20.15 -2.95
CA GLU A 142 -21.83 -21.22 -3.86
C GLU A 142 -21.87 -20.73 -5.30
N ASN A 143 -21.25 -21.48 -6.20
CA ASN A 143 -21.25 -21.21 -7.64
C ASN A 143 -20.66 -19.84 -8.01
N VAL A 144 -19.69 -19.34 -7.24
CA VAL A 144 -18.93 -18.15 -7.63
C VAL A 144 -18.09 -18.47 -8.85
N VAL A 145 -18.13 -17.63 -9.87
CA VAL A 145 -17.27 -17.78 -11.06
C VAL A 145 -16.27 -16.63 -11.08
N VAL A 146 -14.99 -16.96 -10.94
CA VAL A 146 -13.89 -16.00 -11.00
C VAL A 146 -13.24 -16.12 -12.37
N THR A 147 -13.47 -15.13 -13.23
CA THR A 147 -12.86 -15.08 -14.55
C THR A 147 -11.53 -14.35 -14.45
N VAL A 148 -10.45 -15.01 -14.87
CA VAL A 148 -9.10 -14.44 -14.87
C VAL A 148 -8.54 -14.37 -16.28
N GLN A 149 -7.56 -13.49 -16.47
CA GLN A 149 -6.77 -13.45 -17.68
C GLN A 149 -5.28 -13.26 -17.38
N PRO A 150 -4.39 -13.74 -18.25
CA PRO A 150 -2.98 -13.39 -18.23
C PRO A 150 -2.78 -11.86 -18.26
N ARG A 151 -2.02 -11.31 -17.31
CA ARG A 151 -1.53 -9.93 -17.44
C ARG A 151 -0.61 -9.80 -18.62
N MET A 152 -0.74 -8.72 -19.38
CA MET A 152 0.23 -8.35 -20.40
C MET A 152 1.58 -8.06 -19.75
N ARG A 153 2.65 -8.61 -20.34
CA ARG A 153 4.00 -8.44 -19.81
C ARG A 153 5.05 -8.62 -20.89
N ILE A 154 6.23 -8.08 -20.61
CA ILE A 154 7.50 -8.47 -21.23
C ILE A 154 8.34 -9.15 -20.16
N ARG A 155 8.69 -10.42 -20.38
CA ARG A 155 9.68 -11.15 -19.58
C ARG A 155 10.98 -11.22 -20.37
N ALA A 156 12.06 -10.78 -19.73
CA ALA A 156 13.36 -10.64 -20.38
C ALA A 156 14.45 -11.35 -19.58
N ARG A 157 15.24 -12.19 -20.24
CA ARG A 157 16.44 -12.84 -19.71
C ARG A 157 17.67 -12.02 -20.04
N VAL A 158 18.39 -11.59 -19.01
CA VAL A 158 19.66 -10.86 -19.18
C VAL A 158 20.81 -11.84 -19.08
N VAL A 159 21.67 -11.86 -20.09
CA VAL A 159 22.83 -12.76 -20.17
C VAL A 159 24.10 -11.98 -20.53
N PHE A 160 25.25 -12.49 -20.13
CA PHE A 160 26.54 -12.04 -20.65
C PHE A 160 26.79 -12.61 -22.05
N LYS A 161 27.82 -12.12 -22.75
CA LYS A 161 28.22 -12.61 -24.08
C LYS A 161 28.52 -14.11 -24.12
N ASP A 162 28.98 -14.69 -23.02
CA ASP A 162 29.24 -16.14 -22.90
C ASP A 162 27.95 -16.95 -22.63
N GLY A 163 26.78 -16.31 -22.67
CA GLY A 163 25.47 -16.93 -22.45
C GLY A 163 25.12 -17.15 -20.98
N LYS A 164 26.01 -16.83 -20.03
CA LYS A 164 25.70 -16.99 -18.61
C LYS A 164 24.64 -15.99 -18.17
N PRO A 165 23.65 -16.42 -17.37
CA PRO A 165 22.63 -15.51 -16.86
C PRO A 165 23.23 -14.51 -15.89
N LEU A 166 22.80 -13.25 -15.99
CA LEU A 166 23.01 -12.27 -14.94
C LEU A 166 22.00 -12.56 -13.82
N ALA A 167 22.34 -13.50 -12.94
CA ALA A 167 21.44 -14.04 -11.94
C ALA A 167 21.38 -13.18 -10.66
N ASN A 168 20.21 -13.14 -10.01
CA ASN A 168 20.00 -12.57 -8.67
C ASN A 168 20.59 -11.17 -8.49
N THR A 169 20.55 -10.36 -9.55
CA THR A 169 21.32 -9.12 -9.61
C THR A 169 20.43 -7.95 -9.97
N ARG A 170 20.69 -6.82 -9.31
CA ARG A 170 20.04 -5.55 -9.64
C ARG A 170 20.56 -4.96 -10.94
N ILE A 171 19.63 -4.56 -11.80
CA ILE A 171 19.87 -3.92 -13.09
C ILE A 171 19.16 -2.57 -13.15
N SER A 172 19.65 -1.66 -13.98
CA SER A 172 18.86 -0.52 -14.45
C SER A 172 18.12 -0.91 -15.72
N ARG A 173 16.83 -0.58 -15.81
CA ARG A 173 15.99 -0.80 -16.98
C ARG A 173 15.36 0.50 -17.45
N GLU A 174 15.11 0.56 -18.75
CA GLU A 174 14.38 1.61 -19.42
C GLU A 174 13.48 0.95 -20.46
N ILE A 175 12.19 1.29 -20.43
CA ILE A 175 11.18 0.73 -21.32
C ILE A 175 10.49 1.90 -21.98
N VAL A 176 10.59 1.96 -23.30
CA VAL A 176 9.97 3.00 -24.12
C VAL A 176 8.88 2.33 -24.95
N HIS A 177 7.69 2.92 -25.00
CA HIS A 177 6.64 2.49 -25.92
C HIS A 177 6.23 3.65 -26.83
N ILE A 178 5.84 3.30 -28.05
CA ILE A 178 5.28 4.20 -29.05
C ILE A 178 4.05 3.51 -29.62
N ASP A 179 2.89 4.16 -29.53
CA ASP A 179 1.62 3.65 -30.02
C ASP A 179 1.75 3.32 -31.52
N VAL A 180 1.01 2.30 -31.99
CA VAL A 180 1.10 1.87 -33.39
C VAL A 180 0.72 2.99 -34.37
N ASP A 181 -0.16 3.91 -33.98
CA ASP A 181 -0.54 5.06 -34.80
C ASP A 181 0.39 6.29 -34.62
N ASN A 182 1.46 6.13 -33.82
CA ASN A 182 2.44 7.15 -33.44
C ASN A 182 1.85 8.40 -32.75
N LYS A 183 0.63 8.34 -32.20
CA LYS A 183 0.02 9.49 -31.50
C LYS A 183 0.32 9.56 -30.02
N GLY A 184 0.68 8.44 -29.41
CA GLY A 184 1.11 8.35 -28.02
C GLY A 184 2.48 7.71 -27.89
N SER A 185 3.20 8.11 -26.85
CA SER A 185 4.44 7.46 -26.43
C SER A 185 4.63 7.65 -24.94
N GLY A 186 5.38 6.73 -24.33
CA GLY A 186 5.70 6.79 -22.92
C GLY A 186 7.02 6.10 -22.64
N SER A 187 7.62 6.44 -21.50
CA SER A 187 8.85 5.82 -21.04
C SER A 187 8.78 5.53 -19.54
N SER A 188 9.20 4.34 -19.14
CA SER A 188 9.35 3.90 -17.76
C SER A 188 10.81 3.53 -17.54
N SER A 189 11.50 4.28 -16.67
CA SER A 189 12.86 3.97 -16.25
C SER A 189 12.92 3.66 -14.77
N GLY A 190 13.81 2.75 -14.40
CA GLY A 190 13.94 2.29 -13.03
C GLY A 190 14.99 1.21 -12.91
N GLY A 191 14.94 0.46 -11.83
CA GLY A 191 15.73 -0.73 -11.62
C GLY A 191 14.84 -1.93 -11.45
N SER A 192 15.43 -3.10 -11.65
CA SER A 192 14.80 -4.38 -11.47
C SER A 192 15.80 -5.35 -10.85
N VAL A 193 15.31 -6.49 -10.37
CA VAL A 193 16.14 -7.59 -9.88
C VAL A 193 15.87 -8.80 -10.75
N THR A 194 16.93 -9.38 -11.27
CA THR A 194 16.86 -10.63 -12.04
C THR A 194 16.75 -11.82 -11.08
N ASN A 195 16.04 -12.88 -11.48
CA ASN A 195 15.99 -14.13 -10.71
C ASN A 195 17.27 -14.98 -10.93
N SER A 196 17.29 -16.20 -10.38
CA SER A 196 18.42 -17.14 -10.51
C SER A 196 18.77 -17.53 -11.95
N GLU A 197 17.82 -17.38 -12.87
CA GLU A 197 17.98 -17.70 -14.29
C GLU A 197 18.25 -16.45 -15.14
N GLY A 198 18.32 -15.27 -14.52
CA GLY A 198 18.57 -14.00 -15.19
C GLY A 198 17.32 -13.27 -15.69
N TYR A 199 16.12 -13.72 -15.33
CA TYR A 199 14.88 -13.10 -15.79
C TYR A 199 14.42 -11.93 -14.92
N PHE A 200 13.87 -10.90 -15.55
CA PHE A 200 12.99 -9.93 -14.92
C PHE A 200 11.68 -9.79 -15.73
N VAL A 201 10.65 -9.25 -15.10
CA VAL A 201 9.32 -9.04 -15.71
C VAL A 201 8.94 -7.57 -15.65
N HIS A 202 8.38 -7.06 -16.73
CA HIS A 202 7.69 -5.78 -16.80
C HIS A 202 6.23 -6.01 -17.18
N TYR A 203 5.29 -5.54 -16.36
CA TYR A 203 3.87 -5.63 -16.64
C TYR A 203 3.36 -4.39 -17.37
N ILE A 204 2.57 -4.61 -18.43
CA ILE A 204 2.04 -3.58 -19.32
C ILE A 204 0.58 -3.29 -18.96
N GLN A 205 0.20 -2.02 -19.00
CA GLN A 205 -1.18 -1.59 -18.76
C GLN A 205 -2.00 -1.57 -20.05
N LYS A 206 -3.32 -1.79 -19.93
CA LYS A 206 -4.25 -1.79 -21.06
C LYS A 206 -4.27 -0.47 -21.86
N ASN A 207 -3.99 0.66 -21.22
CA ASN A 207 -3.91 1.96 -21.88
C ASN A 207 -2.55 2.26 -22.55
N GLU A 208 -1.58 1.34 -22.49
CA GLU A 208 -0.26 1.46 -23.12
C GLU A 208 -0.15 0.63 -24.41
N VAL A 209 -1.25 0.01 -24.86
CA VAL A 209 -1.31 -0.89 -26.02
C VAL A 209 -2.48 -0.53 -26.95
N PRO A 210 -2.41 -0.84 -28.26
CA PRO A 210 -1.30 -1.49 -28.94
C PRO A 210 -0.12 -0.54 -29.19
N ALA A 211 1.08 -0.99 -28.85
CA ALA A 211 2.29 -0.17 -28.97
C ALA A 211 3.54 -1.02 -29.25
N ASN A 212 4.54 -0.38 -29.85
CA ASN A 212 5.88 -0.94 -30.04
C ASN A 212 6.74 -0.58 -28.82
N PHE A 213 7.23 -1.61 -28.12
CA PHE A 213 8.09 -1.48 -26.96
C PHE A 213 9.56 -1.70 -27.31
N THR A 214 10.45 -0.91 -26.72
CA THR A 214 11.89 -1.13 -26.68
C THR A 214 12.33 -1.25 -25.23
N VAL A 215 13.11 -2.29 -24.93
CA VAL A 215 13.62 -2.57 -23.58
C VAL A 215 15.13 -2.43 -23.56
N THR A 216 15.64 -1.55 -22.72
CA THR A 216 17.06 -1.29 -22.53
C THR A 216 17.45 -1.65 -21.10
N VAL A 217 18.53 -2.40 -20.92
CA VAL A 217 19.09 -2.76 -19.61
C VAL A 217 20.53 -2.29 -19.50
N LYS A 218 20.91 -1.80 -18.32
CA LYS A 218 22.25 -1.32 -17.99
C LYS A 218 22.74 -1.96 -16.69
N TYR A 219 23.98 -2.46 -16.70
CA TYR A 219 24.62 -3.10 -15.55
C TYR A 219 26.13 -2.88 -15.56
N LYS A 220 26.68 -2.24 -14.52
CA LYS A 220 28.15 -2.03 -14.32
C LYS A 220 28.93 -1.63 -15.59
N GLY A 221 28.38 -0.70 -16.38
CA GLY A 221 29.00 -0.20 -17.62
C GLY A 221 28.63 -0.97 -18.90
N PHE A 222 28.00 -2.14 -18.77
CA PHE A 222 27.41 -2.89 -19.88
C PHE A 222 25.99 -2.40 -20.18
N SER A 223 25.56 -2.59 -21.42
CA SER A 223 24.20 -2.28 -21.88
C SER A 223 23.72 -3.31 -22.88
N ALA A 224 22.41 -3.52 -22.95
CA ALA A 224 21.72 -4.25 -24.01
C ALA A 224 20.38 -3.57 -24.32
N GLU A 225 19.96 -3.62 -25.56
CA GLU A 225 18.68 -3.06 -26.02
C GLU A 225 17.98 -4.05 -26.95
N SER A 226 16.66 -4.18 -26.80
CA SER A 226 15.85 -5.01 -27.68
C SER A 226 15.59 -4.33 -29.02
N LYS A 227 15.23 -5.12 -30.04
CA LYS A 227 14.46 -4.57 -31.17
C LYS A 227 13.09 -4.10 -30.69
N LYS A 228 12.37 -3.37 -31.53
CA LYS A 228 10.95 -3.03 -31.28
C LYS A 228 10.12 -4.31 -31.18
N ILE A 229 9.28 -4.39 -30.15
CA ILE A 229 8.39 -5.50 -29.87
C ILE A 229 6.97 -4.97 -29.89
N LEU A 230 6.16 -5.44 -30.84
CA LEU A 230 4.73 -5.11 -30.85
C LEU A 230 4.02 -5.91 -29.75
N ILE A 231 3.32 -5.20 -28.88
CA ILE A 231 2.42 -5.79 -27.88
C ILE A 231 1.00 -5.32 -28.16
N GLU A 232 0.10 -6.29 -28.32
CA GLU A 232 -1.34 -6.07 -28.49
C GLU A 232 -2.08 -6.36 -27.18
N GLU A 233 -3.33 -5.88 -27.08
CA GLU A 233 -4.16 -6.12 -25.90
C GLU A 233 -4.31 -7.63 -25.61
N GLY A 234 -4.03 -8.02 -24.37
CA GLY A 234 -4.14 -9.41 -23.91
C GLY A 234 -2.94 -10.30 -24.26
N THR A 235 -1.89 -9.78 -24.89
CA THR A 235 -0.71 -10.56 -25.29
C THR A 235 0.44 -10.48 -24.28
N ARG A 236 1.30 -11.51 -24.26
CA ARG A 236 2.55 -11.55 -23.48
C ARG A 236 3.73 -11.80 -24.40
N TYR A 237 4.89 -11.26 -24.01
CA TYR A 237 6.15 -11.53 -24.68
C TYR A 237 7.16 -12.09 -23.69
N ASP A 238 7.34 -13.42 -23.70
CA ASP A 238 8.03 -14.12 -22.60
C ASP A 238 9.48 -14.58 -22.90
N ASP A 239 9.93 -14.38 -24.15
CA ASP A 239 11.17 -14.95 -24.70
C ASP A 239 12.20 -13.88 -25.10
N LEU A 240 12.16 -12.69 -24.49
CA LEU A 240 13.17 -11.66 -24.78
C LEU A 240 14.51 -12.06 -24.15
N VAL A 241 15.58 -12.12 -24.94
CA VAL A 241 16.95 -12.29 -24.44
C VAL A 241 17.75 -11.02 -24.72
N LEU A 242 18.37 -10.48 -23.67
CA LEU A 242 19.21 -9.28 -23.70
C LEU A 242 20.64 -9.65 -23.36
N THR A 243 21.52 -9.63 -24.36
CA THR A 243 22.94 -9.93 -24.20
C THR A 243 23.73 -8.67 -23.90
N LEU A 244 24.29 -8.58 -22.70
CA LEU A 244 25.08 -7.44 -22.24
C LEU A 244 26.37 -7.29 -23.05
N ASP A 245 26.59 -6.09 -23.56
CA ASP A 245 27.83 -5.70 -24.24
C ASP A 245 28.44 -4.42 -23.64
N ILE A 246 29.75 -4.25 -23.81
CA ILE A 246 30.49 -3.04 -23.45
C ILE A 246 30.09 -1.94 -24.45
N LYS A 247 28.99 -1.25 -24.13
CA LYS A 247 28.49 0.00 -24.73
C LYS A 247 28.34 0.03 -26.27
N GLY A 248 27.10 -0.14 -26.76
CA GLY A 248 26.62 0.39 -28.06
C GLY A 248 25.18 -0.04 -28.42
N PRO A 249 24.39 0.73 -29.23
CA PRO A 249 24.74 1.96 -29.97
C PRO A 249 24.16 3.26 -29.38
N ALA A 250 24.81 4.37 -29.74
CA ALA A 250 24.29 5.72 -29.62
C ALA A 250 23.39 6.04 -30.82
N ASN A 251 22.18 6.54 -30.59
CA ASN A 251 21.50 7.36 -31.59
C ASN A 251 20.96 8.62 -30.89
N LYS A 252 21.83 9.62 -30.77
CA LYS A 252 21.44 10.99 -30.42
C LYS A 252 21.66 11.85 -31.65
N THR A 253 20.57 12.29 -32.26
CA THR A 253 20.56 13.46 -33.13
C THR A 253 21.13 14.64 -32.32
N PRO A 254 22.07 15.43 -32.85
CA PRO A 254 22.74 16.46 -32.07
C PRO A 254 21.79 17.65 -31.85
N ILE A 255 21.30 17.81 -30.61
CA ILE A 255 20.78 19.10 -30.16
C ILE A 255 21.97 19.89 -29.62
N LYS A 256 22.24 20.99 -30.32
CA LYS A 256 23.27 22.02 -30.06
C LYS A 256 23.32 22.43 -28.57
N PRO A 257 24.50 22.46 -27.92
CA PRO A 257 24.60 23.00 -26.56
C PRO A 257 24.58 24.54 -26.60
N PRO A 258 23.88 25.22 -25.68
CA PRO A 258 24.09 26.64 -25.47
C PRO A 258 25.08 26.86 -24.31
N PHE A 259 26.08 27.68 -24.63
CA PHE A 259 27.03 28.40 -23.77
C PHE A 259 28.28 27.69 -23.27
N GLU A 260 29.34 27.91 -24.04
CA GLU A 260 30.73 28.01 -23.65
C GLU A 260 30.96 29.24 -22.76
N THR A 261 31.58 29.07 -21.60
CA THR A 261 32.41 30.12 -20.98
C THR A 261 33.48 29.49 -20.09
N ALA A 262 34.64 30.14 -20.12
CA ALA A 262 35.96 29.61 -19.80
C ALA A 262 36.21 29.25 -18.32
N VAL A 263 37.27 28.45 -18.13
CA VAL A 263 37.82 27.96 -16.86
C VAL A 263 38.89 28.92 -16.33
N GLU A 264 38.90 29.19 -15.02
CA GLU A 264 40.10 29.57 -14.25
C GLU A 264 40.18 28.79 -12.91
N PRO A 265 41.38 28.64 -12.30
CA PRO A 265 41.78 27.39 -11.64
C PRO A 265 41.60 27.32 -10.11
N PHE A 266 41.71 26.07 -9.64
CA PHE A 266 41.56 25.55 -8.28
C PHE A 266 42.39 26.22 -7.16
N ILE A 267 41.74 26.48 -6.01
CA ILE A 267 42.38 26.59 -4.69
C ILE A 267 41.70 25.58 -3.72
N LYS A 268 42.53 24.81 -2.99
CA LYS A 268 42.16 23.71 -2.07
C LYS A 268 41.32 24.16 -0.85
N PRO A 269 40.55 23.25 -0.22
CA PRO A 269 39.64 23.60 0.88
C PRO A 269 40.33 23.67 2.26
N LYS A 270 39.85 24.58 3.12
CA LYS A 270 40.12 24.63 4.58
C LYS A 270 38.84 24.24 5.35
N PRO A 271 38.95 23.58 6.52
CA PRO A 271 37.80 23.02 7.24
C PRO A 271 37.07 24.12 8.02
N ARG A 272 35.74 24.05 8.09
CA ARG A 272 34.94 25.00 8.89
C ARG A 272 34.13 24.26 9.95
N THR A 273 34.51 24.55 11.19
CA THR A 273 33.80 24.33 12.44
C THR A 273 32.49 25.16 12.46
N SER A 274 31.43 24.59 13.04
CA SER A 274 30.16 25.30 13.31
C SER A 274 29.99 25.48 14.82
N PRO A 275 29.69 26.69 15.33
CA PRO A 275 29.17 26.87 16.69
C PRO A 275 27.63 26.90 16.70
N ARG A 276 27.09 26.32 17.77
CA ARG A 276 25.68 26.17 18.12
C ARG A 276 25.20 27.44 18.85
N GLU A 277 24.20 28.15 18.34
CA GLU A 277 23.51 29.24 19.09
C GLU A 277 22.15 28.75 19.62
N SER A 278 21.84 29.16 20.85
CA SER A 278 20.74 28.65 21.68
C SER A 278 19.54 29.62 21.77
N LEU A 279 18.44 29.07 22.27
CA LEU A 279 17.04 29.51 22.24
C LEU A 279 16.55 30.65 23.18
N PRO A 280 17.34 31.57 23.79
CA PRO A 280 16.75 32.68 24.59
C PRO A 280 16.47 34.01 23.87
N ASN A 281 16.88 34.23 22.62
CA ASN A 281 16.82 35.57 22.00
C ASN A 281 15.50 35.90 21.24
N LEU A 282 14.56 34.96 21.09
CA LEU A 282 13.30 35.21 20.38
C LEU A 282 12.19 35.85 21.24
N LEU A 283 12.29 35.80 22.57
CA LEU A 283 11.20 36.20 23.48
C LEU A 283 11.17 37.69 23.87
N ARG A 284 12.04 38.54 23.27
CA ARG A 284 12.12 39.97 23.62
C ARG A 284 11.48 40.95 22.63
N LYS A 285 10.80 40.48 21.59
CA LYS A 285 10.17 41.33 20.55
C LYS A 285 8.64 41.40 20.56
N LEU A 286 7.98 40.79 21.54
CA LEU A 286 6.52 40.84 21.68
C LEU A 286 6.12 41.66 22.91
N THR A 287 6.22 42.99 22.86
CA THR A 287 5.35 43.87 23.68
C THR A 287 5.20 45.26 23.07
N LYS A 288 3.95 45.76 23.08
CA LYS A 288 3.44 47.15 22.94
C LYS A 288 2.79 47.58 21.60
N THR A 289 1.45 47.49 21.58
CA THR A 289 0.45 48.40 20.94
C THR A 289 0.19 49.63 21.86
N PRO A 290 -0.70 50.65 21.60
CA PRO A 290 -1.56 51.03 20.44
C PRO A 290 -1.75 52.57 20.15
N LYS A 291 -2.49 52.96 19.07
CA LYS A 291 -3.60 53.99 18.95
C LYS A 291 -3.83 54.46 17.49
N GLN A 292 -5.01 54.23 16.88
CA GLN A 292 -6.19 55.13 16.64
C GLN A 292 -5.93 56.32 15.67
N ALA A 293 -6.83 56.79 14.78
CA ALA A 293 -8.16 56.41 14.27
C ALA A 293 -8.55 57.43 13.15
N ALA A 294 -9.39 57.05 12.17
CA ALA A 294 -10.40 57.91 11.53
C ALA A 294 -11.41 57.08 10.70
N LYS A 295 -12.69 57.46 10.75
CA LYS A 295 -13.93 56.89 10.16
C LYS A 295 -14.83 58.10 9.74
N PRO A 296 -16.06 57.98 9.20
CA PRO A 296 -16.63 57.10 8.14
C PRO A 296 -17.65 57.85 7.21
N ASN A 297 -18.20 57.19 6.16
CA ASN A 297 -19.60 57.29 5.66
C ASN A 297 -19.78 56.49 4.33
N ALA A 298 -20.94 56.09 3.84
CA ALA A 298 -22.05 55.26 4.32
C ALA A 298 -22.80 54.71 3.08
N ASN A 299 -23.50 53.57 3.24
CA ASN A 299 -24.59 52.96 2.41
C ASN A 299 -24.28 51.66 1.64
N GLN A 300 -25.03 50.61 2.02
CA GLN A 300 -25.13 49.23 1.49
C GLN A 300 -26.06 49.13 0.25
N PRO A 301 -26.32 47.95 -0.38
CA PRO A 301 -25.55 46.68 -0.46
C PRO A 301 -25.36 46.19 -1.92
N ILE A 302 -24.29 45.46 -2.23
CA ILE A 302 -24.24 44.60 -3.44
C ILE A 302 -23.66 43.25 -3.05
N LEU A 303 -24.41 42.17 -3.34
CA LEU A 303 -23.92 40.79 -3.34
C LEU A 303 -22.64 40.72 -4.19
N SER A 304 -21.48 40.56 -3.56
CA SER A 304 -20.26 40.17 -4.26
C SER A 304 -19.94 38.72 -3.94
N GLN A 305 -20.07 37.88 -4.97
CA GLN A 305 -19.48 36.55 -5.02
C GLN A 305 -17.99 36.66 -4.66
N PRO A 306 -17.41 35.77 -3.82
CA PRO A 306 -15.98 35.72 -3.72
C PRO A 306 -15.40 35.09 -4.99
N SER A 307 -14.90 35.97 -5.85
CA SER A 307 -13.61 35.91 -6.53
C SER A 307 -13.05 34.49 -6.76
N ASN A 308 -13.19 34.05 -8.00
CA ASN A 308 -12.58 32.86 -8.57
C ASN A 308 -11.06 33.05 -8.68
N THR A 309 -10.34 32.88 -7.57
CA THR A 309 -8.89 32.62 -7.62
C THR A 309 -8.69 31.14 -7.93
N MET A 310 -8.10 30.87 -9.09
CA MET A 310 -7.74 29.53 -9.57
C MET A 310 -7.08 28.69 -8.46
N ARG A 311 -7.85 27.80 -7.84
CA ARG A 311 -7.32 26.72 -7.01
C ARG A 311 -6.70 25.69 -7.94
N HIS A 312 -5.43 25.37 -7.70
CA HIS A 312 -4.77 24.19 -8.27
C HIS A 312 -5.69 22.96 -8.24
N PRO A 313 -5.85 22.23 -9.36
CA PRO A 313 -6.72 21.06 -9.41
C PRO A 313 -6.00 19.84 -8.81
N MET A 314 -5.79 19.78 -7.50
CA MET A 314 -5.15 18.62 -6.85
C MET A 314 -5.62 18.26 -5.43
N ASP A 315 -6.84 18.66 -5.02
CA ASP A 315 -7.47 18.05 -3.84
C ASP A 315 -9.01 18.23 -3.88
N ARG A 316 -9.74 17.20 -4.33
CA ARG A 316 -11.21 17.16 -4.24
C ARG A 316 -11.66 15.92 -3.47
N SER A 317 -11.19 15.78 -2.24
CA SER A 317 -11.92 15.04 -1.21
C SER A 317 -12.67 16.07 -0.36
N SER A 318 -14.00 16.03 -0.37
CA SER A 318 -14.81 16.84 0.54
C SER A 318 -14.66 16.29 1.96
N TRP A 319 -14.87 17.16 2.97
CA TRP A 319 -15.05 16.72 4.34
C TRP A 319 -16.30 15.83 4.43
N VAL A 320 -16.18 14.69 5.13
CA VAL A 320 -17.27 13.76 5.39
C VAL A 320 -17.47 13.68 6.89
N VAL A 321 -18.69 13.95 7.35
CA VAL A 321 -19.02 13.88 8.78
C VAL A 321 -19.41 12.44 9.12
N ASN A 322 -18.83 11.89 10.18
CA ASN A 322 -19.28 10.62 10.73
C ASN A 322 -20.54 10.89 11.59
N PRO A 323 -21.71 10.37 11.22
CA PRO A 323 -22.95 10.65 11.94
C PRO A 323 -22.98 10.10 13.37
N ALA A 324 -22.09 9.17 13.72
CA ALA A 324 -22.04 8.56 15.05
C ALA A 324 -21.33 9.43 16.09
N ASN A 325 -20.32 10.20 15.69
CA ASN A 325 -19.51 11.01 16.62
C ASN A 325 -19.45 12.51 16.26
N GLY A 326 -20.02 12.92 15.12
CA GLY A 326 -20.06 14.33 14.68
C GLY A 326 -18.73 14.86 14.13
N HIS A 327 -17.64 14.09 14.18
CA HIS A 327 -16.34 14.53 13.67
C HIS A 327 -16.33 14.57 12.14
N ALA A 328 -15.55 15.51 11.60
CA ALA A 328 -15.36 15.65 10.16
C ALA A 328 -14.02 15.04 9.74
N TYR A 329 -14.04 14.22 8.69
CA TYR A 329 -12.87 13.52 8.17
C TYR A 329 -12.62 13.85 6.71
N LYS A 330 -11.35 13.85 6.31
CA LYS A 330 -10.94 14.05 4.93
C LYS A 330 -9.69 13.24 4.61
N LYS A 331 -9.65 12.66 3.42
CA LYS A 331 -8.43 12.03 2.89
C LYS A 331 -7.59 13.06 2.13
N ILE A 332 -6.33 13.22 2.47
CA ILE A 332 -5.39 14.10 1.75
C ILE A 332 -4.29 13.30 1.05
N ARG A 333 -3.70 13.88 0.01
CA ARG A 333 -2.43 13.40 -0.56
C ARG A 333 -1.26 14.08 0.14
N CYS A 334 -0.19 13.34 0.38
CA CYS A 334 1.04 13.82 1.01
C CYS A 334 2.27 13.10 0.44
N ARG A 335 3.45 13.72 0.57
CA ARG A 335 4.74 13.14 0.13
C ARG A 335 5.47 12.37 1.24
N SER A 336 5.19 12.69 2.49
CA SER A 336 5.78 12.12 3.71
C SER A 336 4.84 12.32 4.90
N LEU A 337 5.16 11.73 6.05
CA LEU A 337 4.45 11.96 7.31
C LEU A 337 4.49 13.45 7.73
N ASP A 338 5.66 14.09 7.65
CA ASP A 338 5.81 15.54 7.92
C ASP A 338 4.96 16.41 6.98
N ASP A 339 4.88 16.08 5.69
CA ASP A 339 3.98 16.76 4.74
C ASP A 339 2.50 16.52 5.10
N ALA A 340 2.17 15.35 5.63
CA ALA A 340 0.82 15.04 6.11
C ALA A 340 0.44 15.93 7.31
N HIS A 341 1.33 16.08 8.29
CA HIS A 341 1.11 16.98 9.44
C HIS A 341 0.95 18.43 9.01
N LYS A 342 1.83 18.92 8.13
CA LYS A 342 1.76 20.31 7.63
C LYS A 342 0.44 20.59 6.93
N ARG A 343 -0.06 19.63 6.13
CA ARG A 343 -1.34 19.74 5.43
C ARG A 343 -2.53 19.67 6.37
N ALA A 344 -2.53 18.75 7.33
CA ALA A 344 -3.57 18.68 8.36
C ALA A 344 -3.69 20.01 9.11
N LYS A 345 -2.55 20.53 9.60
CA LYS A 345 -2.48 21.83 10.30
C LYS A 345 -2.95 22.99 9.43
N ALA A 346 -2.61 23.00 8.14
CA ALA A 346 -3.06 24.03 7.20
C ALA A 346 -4.58 24.05 7.00
N GLU A 347 -5.27 22.93 7.26
CA GLU A 347 -6.73 22.83 7.23
C GLU A 347 -7.38 22.94 8.63
N GLY A 348 -6.60 23.30 9.67
CA GLY A 348 -7.09 23.37 11.04
C GLY A 348 -7.49 22.00 11.61
N ALA A 349 -6.79 20.95 11.17
CA ALA A 349 -7.09 19.57 11.46
C ALA A 349 -5.86 18.81 12.00
N TYR A 350 -6.08 17.60 12.47
CA TYR A 350 -5.04 16.66 12.92
C TYR A 350 -5.04 15.43 12.01
N LEU A 351 -3.96 14.65 12.03
CA LEU A 351 -4.07 13.28 11.51
C LEU A 351 -5.03 12.50 12.41
N VAL A 352 -5.83 11.61 11.81
CA VAL A 352 -6.95 10.95 12.50
C VAL A 352 -6.52 10.17 13.74
N ALA A 353 -7.22 10.38 14.84
CA ALA A 353 -7.32 9.47 15.97
C ALA A 353 -8.49 8.50 15.76
N ILE A 354 -8.34 7.26 16.25
CA ILE A 354 -9.35 6.23 16.09
C ILE A 354 -9.66 5.66 17.47
N ASN A 355 -10.85 5.98 17.96
CA ASN A 355 -11.24 5.84 19.35
C ASN A 355 -12.04 4.57 19.64
N ASP A 356 -12.64 3.97 18.61
CA ASP A 356 -13.36 2.69 18.72
C ASP A 356 -13.40 1.88 17.41
N GLU A 357 -13.91 0.65 17.52
CA GLU A 357 -14.04 -0.27 16.39
C GLU A 357 -15.06 0.20 15.32
N ALA A 358 -16.12 0.91 15.73
CA ALA A 358 -17.15 1.39 14.81
C ALA A 358 -16.60 2.51 13.90
N GLU A 359 -15.83 3.44 14.47
CA GLU A 359 -15.09 4.47 13.76
C GLU A 359 -14.06 3.85 12.80
N GLN A 360 -13.26 2.88 13.26
CA GLN A 360 -12.31 2.15 12.42
C GLN A 360 -12.98 1.52 11.18
N LYS A 361 -14.12 0.85 11.39
CA LYS A 361 -14.91 0.24 10.31
C LYS A 361 -15.49 1.29 9.37
N TRP A 362 -16.02 2.38 9.93
CA TRP A 362 -16.59 3.48 9.14
C TRP A 362 -15.54 4.14 8.26
N LEU A 363 -14.36 4.48 8.81
CA LEU A 363 -13.23 5.03 8.06
C LEU A 363 -12.80 4.11 6.90
N SER A 364 -12.76 2.80 7.15
CA SER A 364 -12.45 1.79 6.14
C SER A 364 -13.50 1.74 5.03
N GLY A 365 -14.79 1.85 5.39
CA GLY A 365 -15.89 1.88 4.43
C GLY A 365 -15.89 3.14 3.57
N VAL A 366 -15.64 4.32 4.17
CA VAL A 366 -15.69 5.62 3.48
C VAL A 366 -14.47 5.85 2.60
N PHE A 367 -13.27 5.59 3.12
CA PHE A 367 -12.03 5.90 2.42
C PHE A 367 -11.42 4.70 1.68
N GLY A 368 -11.91 3.49 1.94
CA GLY A 368 -11.40 2.23 1.40
C GLY A 368 -10.03 1.86 1.95
N ASN A 369 -9.69 0.57 2.00
CA ASN A 369 -8.42 0.15 2.59
C ASN A 369 -7.23 0.47 1.65
N ARG A 370 -6.40 1.43 2.04
CA ARG A 370 -5.12 1.80 1.43
C ARG A 370 -4.11 2.07 2.54
N LEU A 371 -2.89 2.46 2.18
CA LEU A 371 -1.93 3.00 3.14
C LEU A 371 -2.30 4.44 3.49
N TYR A 372 -2.62 4.70 4.75
CA TYR A 372 -2.87 6.04 5.27
C TYR A 372 -2.01 6.32 6.49
N TRP A 373 -1.38 7.49 6.52
CA TRP A 373 -0.89 8.04 7.78
C TRP A 373 -2.06 8.34 8.72
N ILE A 374 -1.91 7.95 9.98
CA ILE A 374 -2.82 8.28 11.08
C ILE A 374 -2.05 9.01 12.19
N GLY A 375 -2.75 9.58 13.16
CA GLY A 375 -2.18 10.50 14.15
C GLY A 375 -1.50 9.85 15.35
N LEU A 376 -1.23 8.54 15.31
CA LEU A 376 -0.59 7.82 16.43
C LEU A 376 0.93 7.90 16.29
N SER A 377 1.62 8.21 17.40
CA SER A 377 3.08 8.34 17.46
C SER A 377 3.57 8.10 18.89
N ASP A 378 4.77 7.58 19.07
CA ASP A 378 5.45 7.43 20.36
C ASP A 378 6.79 8.19 20.43
N THR A 379 7.01 9.15 19.51
CA THR A 379 8.25 9.94 19.41
C THR A 379 8.64 10.68 20.69
N GLU A 380 7.69 11.00 21.57
CA GLU A 380 7.99 11.66 22.85
C GLU A 380 8.52 10.68 23.89
N THR A 381 8.04 9.44 23.90
CA THR A 381 8.45 8.40 24.86
C THR A 381 8.22 7.03 24.23
N GLU A 382 9.31 6.34 23.95
CA GLU A 382 9.31 5.03 23.32
C GLU A 382 8.35 4.04 24.00
N GLY A 383 7.51 3.39 23.20
CA GLY A 383 6.51 2.44 23.67
C GLY A 383 5.28 3.08 24.32
N GLN A 384 5.20 4.41 24.42
CA GLN A 384 4.03 5.18 24.86
C GLN A 384 3.37 5.88 23.67
N TRP A 385 2.50 5.14 22.98
CA TRP A 385 1.74 5.64 21.84
C TRP A 385 0.68 6.66 22.26
N VAL A 386 0.75 7.86 21.68
CA VAL A 386 -0.17 8.97 21.92
C VAL A 386 -0.77 9.48 20.61
N TRP A 387 -2.04 9.90 20.66
CA TRP A 387 -2.66 10.60 19.54
C TRP A 387 -2.21 12.05 19.52
N GLN A 388 -1.94 12.57 18.33
CA GLN A 388 -1.49 13.96 18.15
C GLN A 388 -2.52 15.03 18.52
N ASN A 389 -3.80 14.68 18.50
CA ASN A 389 -4.87 15.56 18.98
C ASN A 389 -4.95 15.60 20.53
N GLY A 390 -4.15 14.80 21.23
CA GLY A 390 -4.12 14.70 22.69
C GLY A 390 -5.17 13.77 23.29
N GLU A 391 -5.97 13.09 22.47
CA GLU A 391 -6.96 12.12 22.94
C GLU A 391 -6.29 10.88 23.56
N PRO A 392 -6.94 10.24 24.56
CA PRO A 392 -6.43 9.01 25.14
C PRO A 392 -6.51 7.84 24.15
N LEU A 393 -5.48 6.99 24.13
CA LEU A 393 -5.48 5.77 23.33
C LEU A 393 -6.38 4.69 23.95
N THR A 394 -7.69 4.74 23.68
CA THR A 394 -8.70 3.79 24.20
C THR A 394 -8.89 2.54 23.35
N TYR A 395 -8.58 2.64 22.05
CA TYR A 395 -8.74 1.56 21.07
C TYR A 395 -7.41 1.27 20.38
N LYS A 396 -7.17 -0.02 20.07
CA LYS A 396 -5.94 -0.48 19.41
C LYS A 396 -6.31 -1.48 18.33
N ASN A 397 -5.86 -1.23 17.10
CA ASN A 397 -6.06 -2.14 15.97
C ASN A 397 -4.73 -2.55 15.32
N TRP A 398 -3.73 -2.92 16.13
CA TRP A 398 -2.41 -3.33 15.64
C TRP A 398 -2.49 -4.60 14.79
N GLY A 399 -1.87 -4.58 13.61
CA GLY A 399 -1.87 -5.76 12.73
C GLY A 399 -0.83 -6.79 13.13
N LEU A 400 -1.07 -8.05 12.76
CA LEU A 400 -0.16 -9.15 13.10
C LEU A 400 1.17 -8.99 12.36
N LYS A 401 2.28 -9.02 13.09
CA LYS A 401 3.64 -8.88 12.52
C LYS A 401 3.94 -9.93 11.43
N GLN A 402 3.31 -11.11 11.46
CA GLN A 402 3.50 -12.15 10.43
C GLN A 402 2.84 -11.83 9.07
N ARG A 403 1.90 -10.88 9.01
CA ARG A 403 1.16 -10.52 7.78
C ARG A 403 1.91 -9.55 6.87
N PHE A 404 3.07 -9.07 7.30
CA PHE A 404 3.81 -7.98 6.67
C PHE A 404 5.31 -8.29 6.59
N PRO A 405 6.05 -7.74 5.61
CA PRO A 405 7.50 -7.89 5.58
C PRO A 405 8.09 -7.40 6.89
N ARG A 406 8.97 -8.21 7.49
CA ARG A 406 9.60 -7.87 8.77
C ARG A 406 10.39 -6.57 8.57
N SER A 407 10.04 -5.56 9.37
CA SER A 407 10.80 -4.32 9.42
C SER A 407 12.23 -4.62 9.89
N PRO A 408 13.27 -4.07 9.22
CA PRO A 408 14.64 -4.19 9.69
C PRO A 408 14.93 -3.25 10.88
N LEU A 409 14.02 -2.31 11.17
CA LEU A 409 14.15 -1.33 12.21
C LEU A 409 13.81 -1.94 13.57
N SER A 410 14.52 -1.48 14.59
CA SER A 410 14.13 -1.73 15.97
C SER A 410 12.81 -1.01 16.28
N GLU A 411 12.16 -1.32 17.40
CA GLU A 411 10.89 -0.63 17.71
C GLU A 411 11.14 0.86 17.97
N GLU A 412 12.32 1.18 18.51
CA GLU A 412 12.79 2.54 18.85
C GLU A 412 13.00 3.48 17.66
N GLU A 413 13.00 2.93 16.45
CA GLU A 413 13.15 3.69 15.21
C GLU A 413 11.80 3.94 14.51
N LYS A 414 10.68 3.51 15.12
CA LYS A 414 9.34 3.49 14.49
C LYS A 414 8.40 4.52 15.11
N ASP A 415 8.61 5.76 14.74
CA ASP A 415 7.89 6.92 15.28
C ASP A 415 6.48 7.19 14.73
N GLY A 416 6.10 6.54 13.62
CA GLY A 416 4.85 6.83 12.91
C GLY A 416 3.96 5.62 12.74
N VAL A 417 2.67 5.83 12.51
CA VAL A 417 1.72 4.73 12.29
C VAL A 417 1.02 4.86 10.94
N VAL A 418 0.96 3.73 10.24
CA VAL A 418 0.22 3.58 8.99
C VAL A 418 -0.94 2.61 9.19
N MET A 419 -2.15 3.05 8.84
CA MET A 419 -3.29 2.17 8.62
C MET A 419 -3.13 1.48 7.27
N THR A 420 -3.26 0.15 7.22
CA THR A 420 -2.88 -0.66 6.05
C THR A 420 -4.05 -1.15 5.21
N PHE A 421 -3.74 -1.65 4.01
CA PHE A 421 -4.77 -2.08 3.05
C PHE A 421 -5.34 -3.49 3.31
N ILE A 422 -4.71 -4.30 4.16
CA ILE A 422 -5.04 -5.72 4.26
C ILE A 422 -6.28 -5.98 5.14
N ASP A 423 -6.61 -5.07 6.05
CA ASP A 423 -7.76 -5.11 6.97
C ASP A 423 -7.93 -3.79 7.74
N SER A 424 -7.27 -2.71 7.29
CA SER A 424 -7.20 -1.43 8.00
C SER A 424 -6.56 -1.53 9.40
N THR A 425 -5.73 -2.54 9.67
CA THR A 425 -4.92 -2.58 10.89
C THR A 425 -3.75 -1.61 10.82
N TRP A 426 -3.21 -1.29 12.00
CA TRP A 426 -2.17 -0.31 12.23
C TRP A 426 -0.80 -0.96 12.30
N HIS A 427 0.19 -0.28 11.74
CA HIS A 427 1.59 -0.69 11.78
C HIS A 427 2.47 0.48 12.16
N ALA A 428 3.25 0.30 13.22
CA ALA A 428 4.37 1.17 13.57
C ALA A 428 5.42 1.10 12.47
N VAL A 429 5.88 2.26 12.02
CA VAL A 429 6.79 2.41 10.90
C VAL A 429 7.79 3.56 11.13
N GLY A 430 9.00 3.40 10.61
CA GLY A 430 10.04 4.42 10.59
C GLY A 430 10.58 4.69 9.19
N PRO A 431 11.48 5.69 9.00
CA PRO A 431 12.03 6.08 7.70
C PRO A 431 12.65 4.96 6.84
N GLY A 432 13.08 3.87 7.46
CA GLY A 432 13.60 2.67 6.78
C GLY A 432 12.54 1.68 6.29
N ASP A 433 11.27 1.85 6.68
CA ASP A 433 10.22 0.88 6.39
C ASP A 433 9.59 1.02 5.01
N LEU A 434 9.14 -0.12 4.48
CA LEU A 434 8.41 -0.18 3.22
C LEU A 434 7.15 0.69 3.27
N PHE A 435 6.36 0.57 4.33
CA PHE A 435 5.11 1.31 4.47
C PHE A 435 5.32 2.80 4.71
N TRP A 436 6.36 3.19 5.45
CA TRP A 436 6.75 4.59 5.53
C TRP A 436 7.02 5.17 4.15
N ARG A 437 7.78 4.45 3.33
CA ARG A 437 8.15 4.88 1.99
C ARG A 437 7.01 4.85 0.99
N LEU A 438 6.02 3.95 1.12
CA LEU A 438 4.92 3.82 0.15
C LEU A 438 3.71 4.71 0.47
N THR A 439 3.57 5.15 1.72
CA THR A 439 2.39 5.91 2.14
C THR A 439 2.45 7.34 1.57
N ARG A 440 1.44 7.67 0.74
CA ARG A 440 1.29 8.98 0.07
C ARG A 440 -0.05 9.64 0.33
N GLN A 441 -0.77 9.12 1.32
CA GLN A 441 -2.09 9.59 1.71
C GLN A 441 -2.19 9.59 3.22
N ALA A 442 -3.05 10.45 3.75
CA ALA A 442 -3.38 10.50 5.16
C ALA A 442 -4.88 10.72 5.32
N ILE A 443 -5.42 10.30 6.46
CA ILE A 443 -6.75 10.72 6.87
C ILE A 443 -6.56 11.79 7.93
N ILE A 444 -7.20 12.93 7.74
CA ILE A 444 -7.22 14.04 8.68
C ILE A 444 -8.61 14.16 9.29
N GLU A 445 -8.67 14.61 10.52
CA GLU A 445 -9.90 14.85 11.26
C GLU A 445 -9.89 16.24 11.90
N LYS A 446 -11.08 16.74 12.18
CA LYS A 446 -11.29 17.86 13.09
C LYS A 446 -12.61 17.67 13.84
N GLY A 447 -12.61 18.08 15.10
CA GLY A 447 -13.85 18.25 15.87
C GLY A 447 -14.69 19.40 15.32
N GLU A 448 -15.91 19.52 15.85
CA GLU A 448 -16.81 20.66 15.55
C GLU A 448 -16.23 22.02 15.98
#